data_AF-A0A0A1YDH2-F1
#
_entry.id   AF-A0A0A1YDH2-F1
#
_cell.length_a   1.000
_cell.length_b   1.000
_cell.length_c   1.000
_cell.angle_alpha   90.00
_cell.angle_beta   90.00
_cell.angle_gamma   90.00
#
_symmetry.space_group_name_H-M   'P 1'
#
loop_
_entity.id
_entity.type
_entity.pdbx_description
1 polymer ?
#
loop_
_entity_poly.entity_id
_entity_poly.type
_entity_poly.pdbx_seq_one_letter_code
_entity_poly.pdbx_strand_id
1 'polypeptide(L)'
;MKSLPASVVCMLIVLLVGSVAMADTPKKSIERFDRNTGELYWDLDGEVRLKYIPYCRAVSSDSDTVHELMLKLDPFSILNEWDTPYIVSCEKRGLLVTYRLREDELFPGAYSKGIAINGKTLEYYSEYNSILKHHANSDNYQKIYAALQDQKLIIAAVYRDRYFEGIDPITGNRKNPEVEVIIDASSLDEADEVSANLAAIEAKQWNDKIYHGYLVVLFLDAALLSFLVFGFFLIRRWILRSSKTPFGKISTCKAGIKSITIDLLNIIKPKRSTIIKTDNLKSYSVADELLKWMQLKEAGIVSEEEFQEARKKIMSK
;
A
#
# COMPACT_ATOMS: atom_id res chain seq x y z
N MET A 1 43.80 -78.20 -20.53
CA MET A 1 43.08 -76.91 -20.56
C MET A 1 42.48 -76.74 -21.95
N LYS A 2 41.15 -76.81 -22.09
CA LYS A 2 40.47 -76.70 -23.39
C LYS A 2 40.24 -75.22 -23.70
N SER A 3 40.74 -74.76 -24.83
CA SER A 3 40.56 -73.39 -25.33
C SER A 3 39.09 -73.11 -25.60
N LEU A 4 38.59 -72.00 -25.06
CA LEU A 4 37.26 -71.50 -25.37
C LEU A 4 37.22 -70.96 -26.81
N PRO A 5 36.13 -71.20 -27.57
CA PRO A 5 36.01 -70.73 -28.93
C PRO A 5 35.90 -69.20 -28.96
N ALA A 6 36.69 -68.56 -29.83
CA ALA A 6 36.76 -67.12 -30.01
C ALA A 6 35.41 -66.45 -30.34
N SER A 7 34.37 -67.21 -30.74
CA SER A 7 33.05 -66.65 -31.03
C SER A 7 32.26 -66.23 -29.78
N VAL A 8 32.57 -66.77 -28.59
CA VAL A 8 31.87 -66.39 -27.35
C VAL A 8 32.38 -65.03 -26.82
N VAL A 9 33.64 -64.69 -27.10
CA VAL A 9 34.23 -63.40 -26.69
C VAL A 9 33.66 -62.22 -27.51
N CYS A 10 33.33 -62.43 -28.79
CA CYS A 10 32.71 -61.40 -29.62
C CYS A 10 31.25 -61.07 -29.22
N MET A 11 30.47 -62.02 -28.71
CA MET A 11 29.10 -61.71 -28.25
C MET A 11 29.07 -60.88 -26.95
N LEU A 12 30.10 -60.98 -26.10
CA LEU A 12 30.19 -60.19 -24.87
C LEU A 12 30.59 -58.73 -25.11
N ILE A 13 31.35 -58.44 -26.18
CA ILE A 13 31.76 -57.07 -26.51
C ILE A 13 30.59 -56.27 -27.13
N VAL A 14 29.66 -56.92 -27.84
CA VAL A 14 28.48 -56.24 -28.42
C VAL A 14 27.44 -55.88 -27.35
N LEU A 15 27.39 -56.58 -26.21
CA LEU A 15 26.47 -56.28 -25.11
C LEU A 15 26.96 -55.15 -24.18
N LEU A 16 28.24 -54.76 -24.23
CA LEU A 16 28.80 -53.70 -23.38
C LEU A 16 28.73 -52.29 -23.99
N VAL A 17 28.29 -52.14 -25.25
CA VAL A 17 28.17 -50.84 -25.93
C VAL A 17 26.77 -50.21 -25.75
N GLY A 18 25.80 -50.96 -25.21
CA GLY A 18 24.39 -50.59 -25.25
C GLY A 18 23.81 -49.95 -23.99
N SER A 19 24.54 -49.11 -23.26
CA SER A 19 23.96 -48.30 -22.16
C SER A 19 24.87 -47.12 -21.82
N VAL A 20 25.24 -46.29 -22.81
CA VAL A 20 25.59 -44.92 -22.45
C VAL A 20 24.28 -44.30 -22.00
N ALA A 21 24.02 -44.34 -20.69
CA ALA A 21 23.01 -43.51 -20.07
C ALA A 21 23.33 -42.10 -20.54
N MET A 22 22.55 -41.59 -21.50
CA MET A 22 22.69 -40.21 -21.92
C MET A 22 22.42 -39.41 -20.67
N ALA A 23 23.48 -38.80 -20.12
CA ALA A 23 23.34 -37.86 -19.04
C ALA A 23 22.38 -36.79 -19.58
N ASP A 24 21.17 -36.76 -19.03
CA ASP A 24 20.14 -35.80 -19.42
C ASP A 24 20.76 -34.41 -19.23
N THR A 25 21.11 -33.78 -20.35
CA THR A 25 21.65 -32.44 -20.30
C THR A 25 20.52 -31.51 -19.85
N PRO A 26 20.76 -30.67 -18.83
CA PRO A 26 19.73 -29.77 -18.35
C PRO A 26 19.20 -28.92 -19.51
N LYS A 27 17.88 -28.84 -19.66
CA LYS A 27 17.27 -28.05 -20.71
C LYS A 27 17.45 -26.57 -20.37
N LYS A 28 17.71 -25.71 -21.35
CA LYS A 28 17.73 -24.26 -21.12
C LYS A 28 16.28 -23.75 -21.12
N SER A 29 15.87 -22.97 -20.10
CA SER A 29 14.55 -22.31 -20.15
C SER A 29 14.54 -21.28 -21.26
N ILE A 30 13.38 -21.09 -21.89
CA ILE A 30 13.14 -19.91 -22.72
C ILE A 30 12.66 -18.80 -21.80
N GLU A 31 13.51 -17.81 -21.56
CA GLU A 31 13.11 -16.56 -20.92
C GLU A 31 12.16 -15.80 -21.86
N ARG A 32 11.09 -15.27 -21.29
CA ARG A 32 10.15 -14.41 -22.02
C ARG A 32 9.96 -13.12 -21.24
N PHE A 33 10.38 -12.02 -21.88
CA PHE A 33 10.27 -10.70 -21.32
C PHE A 33 9.50 -9.78 -22.27
N ASP A 34 8.40 -9.20 -21.79
CA ASP A 34 7.64 -8.19 -22.50
C ASP A 34 7.97 -6.81 -21.93
N ARG A 35 8.72 -6.03 -22.72
CA ARG A 35 9.16 -4.67 -22.37
C ARG A 35 8.04 -3.66 -22.21
N ASN A 36 6.85 -3.94 -22.77
CA ASN A 36 5.74 -3.00 -22.69
C ASN A 36 4.97 -3.17 -21.39
N THR A 37 4.85 -4.40 -20.90
CA THR A 37 4.10 -4.76 -19.70
C THR A 37 4.99 -4.98 -18.48
N GLY A 38 6.30 -5.15 -18.68
CA GLY A 38 7.23 -5.56 -17.64
C GLY A 38 7.08 -7.02 -17.23
N GLU A 39 6.27 -7.80 -17.95
CA GLU A 39 6.07 -9.21 -17.62
C GLU A 39 7.32 -10.02 -17.98
N LEU A 40 7.89 -10.69 -16.98
CA LEU A 40 9.03 -11.59 -17.11
C LEU A 40 8.66 -12.97 -16.58
N TYR A 41 8.89 -14.03 -17.36
CA TYR A 41 8.62 -15.40 -16.92
C TYR A 41 9.46 -16.44 -17.65
N TRP A 42 9.52 -17.63 -17.05
CA TRP A 42 10.21 -18.82 -17.56
C TRP A 42 9.27 -20.01 -17.56
N ASP A 43 9.11 -20.65 -18.72
CA ASP A 43 8.38 -21.92 -18.80
C ASP A 43 9.34 -23.05 -18.37
N LEU A 44 9.00 -23.76 -17.29
CA LEU A 44 9.83 -24.83 -16.73
C LEU A 44 9.52 -26.18 -17.39
N ASP A 45 8.23 -26.47 -17.62
CA ASP A 45 7.78 -27.62 -18.39
C ASP A 45 6.52 -27.24 -19.20
N GLY A 46 5.73 -28.24 -19.60
CA GLY A 46 4.45 -28.00 -20.32
C GLY A 46 3.34 -27.41 -19.45
N GLU A 47 3.49 -27.43 -18.13
CA GLU A 47 2.44 -27.15 -17.14
C GLU A 47 2.82 -26.05 -16.14
N VAL A 48 4.10 -25.89 -15.86
CA VAL A 48 4.66 -25.02 -14.84
C VAL A 48 5.36 -23.84 -15.48
N ARG A 49 5.01 -22.67 -14.97
CA ARG A 49 5.67 -21.41 -15.28
C ARG A 49 6.15 -20.76 -14.00
N LEU A 50 7.32 -20.14 -14.07
CA LEU A 50 7.81 -19.26 -13.04
C LEU A 50 7.64 -17.82 -13.54
N LYS A 51 6.77 -17.04 -12.92
CA LYS A 51 6.49 -15.65 -13.27
C LYS A 51 7.16 -14.72 -12.27
N TYR A 52 7.92 -13.76 -12.78
CA TYR A 52 8.38 -12.63 -12.00
C TYR A 52 7.19 -11.72 -11.68
N ILE A 53 6.94 -11.48 -10.40
CA ILE A 53 6.01 -10.44 -9.98
C ILE A 53 6.86 -9.23 -9.68
N PRO A 54 6.84 -8.21 -10.56
CA PRO A 54 7.53 -6.99 -10.24
C PRO A 54 6.76 -6.29 -9.12
N TYR A 55 7.49 -5.64 -8.19
CA TYR A 55 6.85 -5.12 -6.99
C TYR A 55 6.52 -3.64 -7.05
N CYS A 56 7.02 -2.88 -8.02
CA CYS A 56 6.61 -1.50 -8.11
C CYS A 56 5.13 -1.44 -8.51
N ARG A 57 4.31 -0.93 -7.61
CA ARG A 57 2.88 -0.69 -7.81
C ARG A 57 2.51 0.67 -7.26
N ALA A 58 1.52 1.30 -7.88
CA ALA A 58 0.89 2.47 -7.30
C ALA A 58 0.06 2.04 -6.09
N VAL A 59 0.38 2.55 -4.91
CA VAL A 59 -0.40 2.30 -3.67
C VAL A 59 -0.88 3.61 -3.10
N SER A 60 -2.10 3.61 -2.59
CA SER A 60 -2.64 4.72 -1.80
C SER A 60 -1.77 4.93 -0.56
N SER A 61 -1.38 6.18 -0.31
CA SER A 61 -0.58 6.57 0.84
C SER A 61 -1.37 7.49 1.75
N ASP A 62 -1.79 6.95 2.90
CA ASP A 62 -2.52 7.72 3.92
C ASP A 62 -1.59 8.69 4.68
N SER A 63 -0.28 8.52 4.57
CA SER A 63 0.72 9.32 5.30
C SER A 63 1.14 10.60 4.59
N ASP A 64 0.44 11.02 3.52
CA ASP A 64 0.84 12.22 2.80
C ASP A 64 0.33 13.48 3.51
N THR A 65 1.27 14.36 3.87
CA THR A 65 1.02 15.73 4.33
C THR A 65 0.04 16.51 3.45
N VAL A 66 -0.01 16.20 2.15
CA VAL A 66 -0.97 16.80 1.21
C VAL A 66 -2.39 16.37 1.58
N HIS A 67 -2.63 15.10 1.91
CA HIS A 67 -3.95 14.62 2.30
C HIS A 67 -4.45 15.31 3.59
N GLU A 68 -3.59 15.44 4.61
CA GLU A 68 -3.93 16.18 5.83
C GLU A 68 -4.25 17.66 5.59
N LEU A 69 -3.51 18.30 4.68
CA LEU A 69 -3.77 19.69 4.30
C LEU A 69 -5.12 19.80 3.58
N MET A 70 -5.44 18.85 2.70
CA MET A 70 -6.68 18.86 1.92
C MET A 70 -7.91 18.59 2.79
N LEU A 71 -7.84 17.67 3.76
CA LEU A 71 -8.91 17.47 4.74
C LEU A 71 -9.25 18.74 5.53
N LYS A 72 -8.28 19.65 5.74
CA LYS A 72 -8.52 20.95 6.39
C LYS A 72 -9.11 22.00 5.45
N LEU A 73 -8.91 21.86 4.14
CA LEU A 73 -9.33 22.82 3.12
C LEU A 73 -10.70 22.51 2.51
N ASP A 74 -11.23 21.30 2.69
CA ASP A 74 -12.59 20.92 2.25
C ASP A 74 -13.57 20.80 3.43
N PRO A 75 -14.02 21.92 4.03
CA PRO A 75 -14.94 21.91 5.16
C PRO A 75 -16.34 21.39 4.79
N PHE A 76 -16.63 21.25 3.49
CA PHE A 76 -17.91 20.79 2.97
C PHE A 76 -17.91 19.32 2.56
N SER A 77 -16.76 18.63 2.69
CA SER A 77 -16.58 17.23 2.34
C SER A 77 -17.09 16.92 0.91
N ILE A 78 -16.82 17.84 -0.03
CA ILE A 78 -17.20 17.68 -1.44
C ILE A 78 -16.34 16.57 -2.09
N LEU A 79 -15.13 16.39 -1.60
CA LEU A 79 -14.25 15.30 -1.98
C LEU A 79 -14.64 14.07 -1.16
N ASN A 80 -14.80 12.94 -1.84
CA ASN A 80 -14.95 11.67 -1.13
C ASN A 80 -13.73 11.49 -0.21
N GLU A 81 -13.97 11.19 1.07
CA GLU A 81 -12.94 11.00 2.12
C GLU A 81 -11.88 9.91 1.81
N TRP A 82 -11.96 9.27 0.64
CA TRP A 82 -11.23 8.06 0.27
C TRP A 82 -10.18 8.26 -0.83
N ASP A 83 -10.07 9.46 -1.41
CA ASP A 83 -9.11 9.74 -2.49
C ASP A 83 -7.74 10.16 -1.93
N THR A 84 -6.97 9.21 -1.41
CA THR A 84 -5.58 9.44 -0.99
C THR A 84 -4.62 9.38 -2.19
N PRO A 85 -3.55 10.21 -2.18
CA PRO A 85 -2.59 10.20 -3.27
C PRO A 85 -1.88 8.85 -3.35
N TYR A 86 -1.59 8.45 -4.58
CA TYR A 86 -0.87 7.24 -4.88
C TYR A 86 0.63 7.51 -4.91
N ILE A 87 1.40 6.68 -4.22
CA ILE A 87 2.85 6.65 -4.28
C ILE A 87 3.31 5.38 -5.00
N VAL A 88 4.50 5.44 -5.59
CA VAL A 88 5.15 4.23 -6.09
C VAL A 88 5.72 3.48 -4.89
N SER A 89 5.18 2.30 -4.61
CA SER A 89 5.72 1.39 -3.60
C SER A 89 6.39 0.22 -4.29
N CYS A 90 7.69 0.08 -4.06
CA CYS A 90 8.56 -0.97 -4.60
C CYS A 90 9.11 -1.86 -3.47
N GLU A 91 8.33 -2.21 -2.45
CA GLU A 91 8.75 -3.22 -1.47
C GLU A 91 8.90 -4.66 -2.07
N LYS A 92 8.68 -5.72 -1.31
CA LYS A 92 9.03 -7.15 -1.55
C LYS A 92 8.83 -7.75 -2.96
N ARG A 93 9.84 -7.67 -3.83
CA ARG A 93 9.96 -8.49 -5.07
C ARG A 93 9.45 -9.94 -4.87
N GLY A 94 8.75 -10.48 -5.86
CA GLY A 94 8.04 -11.75 -5.77
C GLY A 94 8.34 -12.67 -6.95
N LEU A 95 8.37 -13.98 -6.69
CA LEU A 95 8.34 -15.00 -7.74
C LEU A 95 7.14 -15.90 -7.51
N LEU A 96 6.31 -15.98 -8.53
CA LEU A 96 5.08 -16.75 -8.52
C LEU A 96 5.25 -17.95 -9.41
N VAL A 97 5.10 -19.11 -8.82
CA VAL A 97 4.94 -20.33 -9.59
C VAL A 97 3.48 -20.40 -10.03
N THR A 98 3.24 -20.52 -11.33
CA THR A 98 1.91 -20.55 -11.93
C THR A 98 1.67 -21.81 -12.73
N TYR A 99 0.40 -22.19 -12.81
CA TYR A 99 -0.04 -23.27 -13.69
C TYR A 99 -0.40 -22.71 -15.08
N ARG A 100 0.41 -23.03 -16.07
CA ARG A 100 0.35 -22.46 -17.43
C ARG A 100 -0.94 -22.80 -18.18
N LEU A 101 -1.55 -23.94 -17.89
CA LEU A 101 -2.71 -24.45 -18.63
C LEU A 101 -4.04 -23.83 -18.19
N ARG A 102 -4.02 -22.89 -17.24
CA ARG A 102 -5.23 -22.20 -16.75
C ARG A 102 -5.07 -20.69 -16.77
N GLU A 103 -6.18 -20.01 -17.02
CA GLU A 103 -6.25 -18.55 -17.06
C GLU A 103 -6.10 -17.91 -15.67
N ASP A 104 -6.57 -18.59 -14.62
CA ASP A 104 -6.43 -18.11 -13.23
C ASP A 104 -5.03 -18.36 -12.65
N GLU A 105 -4.14 -19.01 -13.42
CA GLU A 105 -2.76 -19.32 -13.04
C GLU A 105 -2.63 -20.20 -11.77
N LEU A 106 -3.73 -20.76 -11.27
CA LEU A 106 -3.77 -21.57 -10.04
C LEU A 106 -3.53 -23.05 -10.33
N PHE A 107 -2.81 -23.72 -9.42
CA PHE A 107 -2.67 -25.17 -9.50
C PHE A 107 -3.97 -25.86 -9.10
N PRO A 108 -4.41 -26.90 -9.85
CA PRO A 108 -5.57 -27.69 -9.46
C PRO A 108 -5.32 -28.32 -8.08
N GLY A 109 -6.36 -28.51 -7.28
CA GLY A 109 -6.21 -29.03 -5.93
C GLY A 109 -5.52 -30.41 -5.83
N ALA A 110 -5.59 -31.22 -6.89
CA ALA A 110 -4.92 -32.52 -6.99
C ALA A 110 -3.52 -32.46 -7.64
N TYR A 111 -2.97 -31.27 -7.88
CA TYR A 111 -1.65 -31.13 -8.48
C TYR A 111 -0.58 -31.76 -7.60
N SER A 112 0.24 -32.63 -8.22
CA SER A 112 1.16 -33.49 -7.48
C SER A 112 2.61 -33.14 -7.67
N LYS A 113 3.01 -32.17 -8.51
CA LYS A 113 4.43 -31.97 -8.81
C LYS A 113 5.13 -31.08 -7.78
N GLY A 114 6.31 -31.47 -7.32
CA GLY A 114 7.19 -30.62 -6.51
C GLY A 114 8.03 -29.70 -7.38
N ILE A 115 8.34 -28.49 -6.91
CA ILE A 115 9.21 -27.55 -7.63
C ILE A 115 10.29 -27.06 -6.67
N ALA A 116 11.54 -27.04 -7.12
CA ALA A 116 12.65 -26.50 -6.35
C ALA A 116 13.56 -25.64 -7.20
N ILE A 117 14.22 -24.67 -6.58
CA ILE A 117 15.30 -23.89 -7.19
C ILE A 117 16.57 -24.06 -6.36
N ASN A 118 17.64 -24.48 -7.02
CA ASN A 118 18.92 -24.80 -6.40
C ASN A 118 18.76 -25.75 -5.20
N GLY A 119 17.85 -26.72 -5.33
CA GLY A 119 17.52 -27.70 -4.30
C GLY A 119 16.64 -27.17 -3.16
N LYS A 120 16.24 -25.90 -3.15
CA LYS A 120 15.29 -25.33 -2.20
C LYS A 120 13.87 -25.41 -2.75
N THR A 121 12.97 -26.02 -2.00
CA THR A 121 11.55 -26.14 -2.37
C THR A 121 10.88 -24.78 -2.47
N LEU A 122 10.09 -24.62 -3.54
CA LEU A 122 9.16 -23.52 -3.70
C LEU A 122 7.78 -23.93 -3.21
N GLU A 123 7.11 -22.99 -2.55
CA GLU A 123 5.70 -23.13 -2.18
C GLU A 123 4.84 -22.56 -3.31
N TYR A 124 3.74 -23.19 -3.66
CA TYR A 124 2.87 -22.67 -4.73
C TYR A 124 1.39 -22.82 -4.36
N TYR A 125 0.55 -21.95 -4.91
CA TYR A 125 -0.86 -21.87 -4.56
C TYR A 125 -1.68 -22.93 -5.28
N SER A 126 -2.46 -23.68 -4.51
CA SER A 126 -3.53 -24.51 -5.05
C SER A 126 -4.88 -23.89 -4.72
N GLU A 127 -5.91 -24.29 -5.47
CA GLU A 127 -7.30 -23.85 -5.27
C GLU A 127 -7.80 -23.99 -3.82
N TYR A 128 -7.26 -24.93 -3.05
CA TYR A 128 -7.65 -25.17 -1.66
C TYR A 128 -7.04 -24.19 -0.65
N ASN A 129 -5.96 -23.48 -1.01
CA ASN A 129 -5.16 -22.68 -0.07
C ASN A 129 -4.93 -21.23 -0.58
N SER A 130 -6.02 -20.51 -0.86
CA SER A 130 -5.98 -19.12 -1.34
C SER A 130 -5.43 -18.11 -0.32
N ILE A 131 -5.44 -18.44 0.98
CA ILE A 131 -5.07 -17.54 2.09
C ILE A 131 -3.54 -17.29 2.16
N LEU A 132 -2.71 -18.12 1.53
CA LEU A 132 -1.25 -18.03 1.62
C LEU A 132 -0.57 -17.13 0.55
N LYS A 133 -1.36 -16.43 -0.30
CA LYS A 133 -0.90 -15.76 -1.54
C LYS A 133 0.25 -14.76 -1.39
N HIS A 134 0.37 -14.09 -0.26
CA HIS A 134 1.36 -13.02 -0.09
C HIS A 134 2.68 -13.51 0.52
N HIS A 135 2.64 -14.52 1.39
CA HIS A 135 3.83 -15.00 2.09
C HIS A 135 4.71 -15.87 1.19
N ALA A 136 4.14 -16.86 0.51
CA ALA A 136 4.93 -17.77 -0.33
C ALA A 136 5.61 -17.07 -1.51
N ASN A 137 5.01 -16.01 -2.08
CA ASN A 137 5.63 -15.24 -3.17
C ASN A 137 6.90 -14.52 -2.73
N SER A 138 6.85 -13.90 -1.53
CA SER A 138 8.00 -13.22 -0.94
C SER A 138 9.10 -14.21 -0.57
N ASP A 139 8.74 -15.34 0.06
CA ASP A 139 9.72 -16.31 0.53
C ASP A 139 10.40 -17.05 -0.63
N ASN A 140 9.64 -17.43 -1.66
CA ASN A 140 10.18 -17.99 -2.89
C ASN A 140 11.13 -17.01 -3.57
N TYR A 141 10.76 -15.73 -3.63
CA TYR A 141 11.63 -14.70 -4.18
C TYR A 141 12.95 -14.64 -3.43
N GLN A 142 12.94 -14.54 -2.10
CA GLN A 142 14.16 -14.46 -1.30
C GLN A 142 15.08 -15.67 -1.50
N LYS A 143 14.50 -16.88 -1.63
CA LYS A 143 15.27 -18.10 -1.93
C LYS A 143 16.01 -18.01 -3.26
N ILE A 144 15.38 -17.44 -4.29
CA ILE A 144 15.91 -17.32 -5.65
C ILE A 144 16.85 -16.13 -5.76
N TYR A 145 16.53 -15.01 -5.11
CA TYR A 145 17.39 -13.85 -5.04
C TYR A 145 18.71 -14.16 -4.34
N ALA A 146 18.68 -14.90 -3.23
CA ALA A 146 19.91 -15.41 -2.62
C ALA A 146 20.71 -16.30 -3.58
N ALA A 147 20.04 -17.10 -4.41
CA ALA A 147 20.71 -17.91 -5.44
C ALA A 147 21.33 -17.05 -6.56
N LEU A 148 20.68 -15.95 -6.94
CA LEU A 148 21.18 -14.97 -7.91
C LEU A 148 22.40 -14.22 -7.40
N GLN A 149 22.36 -13.74 -6.15
CA GLN A 149 23.48 -13.02 -5.53
C GLN A 149 24.72 -13.89 -5.38
N ASP A 150 24.55 -15.19 -5.14
CA ASP A 150 25.63 -16.16 -5.08
C ASP A 150 26.36 -16.36 -6.42
N GLN A 151 25.92 -15.73 -7.51
CA GLN A 151 26.42 -15.90 -8.89
C GLN A 151 26.44 -17.38 -9.34
N LYS A 152 25.63 -18.21 -8.68
CA LYS A 152 25.46 -19.62 -9.04
C LYS A 152 24.43 -19.70 -10.15
N LEU A 153 24.67 -20.65 -11.05
CA LEU A 153 23.71 -21.04 -12.05
C LEU A 153 22.39 -21.43 -11.36
N ILE A 154 21.28 -20.83 -11.80
CA ILE A 154 19.96 -21.10 -11.23
C ILE A 154 19.38 -22.32 -11.92
N ILE A 155 19.17 -23.39 -11.17
CA ILE A 155 18.59 -24.63 -11.65
C ILE A 155 17.22 -24.77 -11.01
N ALA A 156 16.18 -24.69 -11.83
CA ALA A 156 14.82 -25.07 -11.46
C ALA A 156 14.59 -26.54 -11.78
N ALA A 157 14.07 -27.28 -10.82
CA ALA A 157 13.80 -28.69 -10.91
C ALA A 157 12.32 -28.97 -10.65
N VAL A 158 11.68 -29.73 -11.54
CA VAL A 158 10.29 -30.19 -11.42
C VAL A 158 10.31 -31.68 -11.09
N TYR A 159 9.57 -32.07 -10.06
CA TYR A 159 9.49 -33.44 -9.55
C TYR A 159 8.06 -33.98 -9.71
N ARG A 160 7.92 -35.26 -10.06
CA ARG A 160 6.64 -35.92 -10.33
C ARG A 160 5.62 -35.88 -9.19
N ASP A 161 6.14 -36.19 -8.01
CA ASP A 161 5.35 -36.33 -6.79
C ASP A 161 5.53 -35.10 -5.92
N ARG A 162 4.69 -34.97 -4.88
CA ARG A 162 4.83 -33.96 -3.83
C ARG A 162 6.07 -34.32 -3.06
N TYR A 163 7.20 -34.03 -3.70
CA TYR A 163 8.50 -34.56 -3.35
C TYR A 163 8.89 -34.12 -1.95
N PHE A 164 8.18 -33.17 -1.33
CA PHE A 164 8.51 -32.59 -0.04
C PHE A 164 7.50 -32.88 1.08
N GLU A 165 6.36 -33.52 0.82
CA GLU A 165 5.38 -33.85 1.89
C GLU A 165 5.68 -35.19 2.59
N GLY A 166 6.66 -35.97 2.12
CA GLY A 166 6.90 -37.32 2.65
C GLY A 166 8.31 -37.88 2.50
N ILE A 167 9.34 -37.05 2.26
CA ILE A 167 10.72 -37.56 2.39
C ILE A 167 10.96 -37.76 3.88
N ASP A 168 10.92 -39.02 4.29
CA ASP A 168 11.52 -39.45 5.54
C ASP A 168 13.00 -39.05 5.49
N PRO A 169 13.46 -38.05 6.28
CA PRO A 169 14.84 -37.54 6.24
C PRO A 169 15.89 -38.63 6.47
N ILE A 170 15.45 -39.80 6.93
CA ILE A 170 16.23 -40.98 7.26
C ILE A 170 16.78 -41.69 6.01
N THR A 171 16.08 -41.69 4.86
CA THR A 171 16.49 -42.54 3.72
C THR A 171 17.42 -41.86 2.71
N GLY A 172 17.54 -40.54 2.71
CA GLY A 172 18.50 -39.79 1.89
C GLY A 172 18.37 -39.93 0.37
N ASN A 173 17.44 -40.76 -0.13
CA ASN A 173 17.24 -41.01 -1.54
C ASN A 173 16.52 -39.82 -2.17
N ARG A 174 17.32 -38.89 -2.71
CA ARG A 174 16.78 -37.83 -3.55
C ARG A 174 16.23 -38.45 -4.84
N LYS A 175 14.93 -38.28 -5.11
CA LYS A 175 14.36 -38.66 -6.41
C LYS A 175 15.00 -37.74 -7.46
N ASN A 176 15.33 -38.31 -8.61
CA ASN A 176 15.74 -37.51 -9.75
C ASN A 176 14.55 -36.65 -10.20
N PRO A 177 14.78 -35.37 -10.53
CA PRO A 177 13.75 -34.52 -11.11
C PRO A 177 13.30 -35.05 -12.48
N GLU A 178 12.05 -34.79 -12.84
CA GLU A 178 11.52 -35.07 -14.18
C GLU A 178 12.10 -34.11 -15.21
N VAL A 179 12.30 -32.85 -14.80
CA VAL A 179 12.86 -31.81 -15.65
C VAL A 179 13.78 -30.94 -14.79
N GLU A 180 15.01 -30.73 -15.27
CA GLU A 180 15.90 -29.69 -14.78
C GLU A 180 16.07 -28.62 -15.86
N VAL A 181 15.91 -27.37 -15.44
CA VAL A 181 15.95 -26.22 -16.31
C VAL A 181 16.89 -25.16 -15.74
N ILE A 182 17.79 -24.68 -16.59
CA ILE A 182 18.67 -23.56 -16.26
C ILE A 182 17.91 -22.27 -16.53
N ILE A 183 17.72 -21.46 -15.49
CA ILE A 183 17.10 -20.14 -15.57
C ILE A 183 18.18 -19.11 -15.89
N ASP A 184 17.98 -18.41 -17.02
CA ASP A 184 18.70 -17.18 -17.36
C ASP A 184 17.91 -16.03 -16.76
N ALA A 185 18.54 -15.19 -15.95
CA ALA A 185 17.87 -14.12 -15.21
C ALA A 185 18.48 -12.75 -15.51
N SER A 186 19.05 -12.61 -16.71
CA SER A 186 19.74 -11.41 -17.17
C SER A 186 18.80 -10.22 -17.37
N SER A 187 17.51 -10.45 -17.62
CA SER A 187 16.51 -9.38 -17.78
C SER A 187 15.85 -8.91 -16.47
N LEU A 188 16.27 -9.37 -15.29
CA LEU A 188 15.63 -8.99 -14.02
C LEU A 188 15.72 -7.48 -13.73
N ASP A 189 16.89 -6.88 -13.91
CA ASP A 189 17.08 -5.45 -13.65
C ASP A 189 16.28 -4.59 -14.64
N GLU A 190 16.19 -5.03 -15.90
CA GLU A 190 15.38 -4.38 -16.93
C GLU A 190 13.89 -4.47 -16.60
N ALA A 191 13.42 -5.63 -16.11
CA ALA A 191 12.04 -5.81 -15.68
C ALA A 191 11.67 -4.91 -14.48
N ASP A 192 12.60 -4.72 -13.54
CA ASP A 192 12.43 -3.80 -12.41
C ASP A 192 12.27 -2.35 -12.87
N GLU A 193 13.13 -1.90 -13.79
CA GLU A 193 13.06 -0.55 -14.34
C GLU A 193 11.73 -0.31 -15.07
N VAL A 194 11.31 -1.26 -15.91
CA VAL A 194 10.03 -1.17 -16.64
C VAL A 194 8.85 -1.11 -15.66
N SER A 195 8.83 -1.97 -14.63
CA SER A 195 7.75 -1.94 -13.65
C SER A 195 7.72 -0.67 -12.82
N ALA A 196 8.88 -0.14 -12.41
CA ALA A 196 8.96 1.13 -11.68
C ALA A 196 8.37 2.28 -12.52
N ASN A 197 8.71 2.31 -13.81
CA ASN A 197 8.18 3.30 -14.75
C ASN A 197 6.67 3.17 -14.94
N LEU A 198 6.15 1.95 -15.11
CA LEU A 198 4.71 1.71 -15.23
C LEU A 198 3.96 2.14 -13.97
N ALA A 199 4.45 1.78 -12.78
CA ALA A 199 3.86 2.18 -11.52
C ALA A 199 3.90 3.70 -11.31
N ALA A 200 4.97 4.38 -11.74
CA ALA A 200 5.07 5.83 -11.69
C ALA A 200 4.05 6.52 -12.61
N ILE A 201 3.86 5.99 -13.83
CA ILE A 201 2.84 6.49 -14.77
C ILE A 201 1.45 6.31 -14.17
N GLU A 202 1.16 5.12 -13.63
CA GLU A 202 -0.13 4.81 -12.99
C GLU A 202 -0.39 5.73 -11.79
N ALA A 203 0.56 5.85 -10.87
CA ALA A 203 0.44 6.71 -9.70
C ALA A 203 0.20 8.17 -10.12
N LYS A 204 0.94 8.66 -11.13
CA LYS A 204 0.74 10.00 -11.68
C LYS A 204 -0.67 10.17 -12.25
N GLN A 205 -1.17 9.21 -13.02
CA GLN A 205 -2.51 9.29 -13.62
C GLN A 205 -3.61 9.36 -12.56
N TRP A 206 -3.49 8.57 -11.49
CA TRP A 206 -4.41 8.65 -10.36
C TRP A 206 -4.30 9.99 -9.63
N ASN A 207 -3.08 10.44 -9.35
CA ASN A 207 -2.84 11.72 -8.68
C ASN A 207 -3.36 12.91 -9.50
N ASP A 208 -3.17 12.91 -10.82
CA ASP A 208 -3.67 13.97 -11.70
C ASP A 208 -5.20 14.06 -11.63
N LYS A 209 -5.90 12.92 -11.54
CA LYS A 209 -7.36 12.88 -11.36
C LYS A 209 -7.77 13.44 -10.00
N ILE A 210 -7.07 13.05 -8.93
CA ILE A 210 -7.31 13.53 -7.56
C ILE A 210 -7.08 15.05 -7.49
N TYR A 211 -5.95 15.53 -7.98
CA TYR A 211 -5.59 16.95 -8.00
C TYR A 211 -6.55 17.79 -8.85
N HIS A 212 -7.07 17.24 -9.95
CA HIS A 212 -8.10 17.91 -10.72
C HIS A 212 -9.38 18.09 -9.89
N GLY A 213 -9.79 17.05 -9.14
CA GLY A 213 -10.89 17.15 -8.18
C GLY A 213 -10.67 18.25 -7.14
N TYR A 214 -9.47 18.30 -6.55
CA TYR A 214 -9.08 19.33 -5.58
C TYR A 214 -9.11 20.75 -6.16
N LEU A 215 -8.62 20.93 -7.39
CA LEU A 215 -8.65 22.22 -8.07
C LEU A 215 -10.08 22.73 -8.25
N VAL A 216 -11.02 21.84 -8.61
CA VAL A 216 -12.44 22.18 -8.77
C VAL A 216 -13.04 22.63 -7.45
N VAL A 217 -12.78 21.92 -6.35
CA VAL A 217 -13.30 22.30 -5.02
C VAL A 217 -12.74 23.63 -4.56
N LEU A 218 -11.43 23.84 -4.70
CA LEU A 218 -10.79 25.12 -4.35
C LEU A 218 -11.39 26.28 -5.14
N PHE A 219 -11.70 26.08 -6.42
CA PHE A 219 -12.37 27.09 -7.24
C PHE A 219 -13.79 27.39 -6.74
N LEU A 220 -14.56 26.36 -6.38
CA LEU A 220 -15.92 26.51 -5.85
C LEU A 220 -15.93 27.25 -4.51
N ASP A 221 -15.01 26.91 -3.60
CA ASP A 221 -14.89 27.58 -2.29
C ASP A 221 -14.46 29.04 -2.44
N ALA A 222 -13.50 29.31 -3.32
CA ALA A 222 -13.10 30.68 -3.64
C ALA A 222 -14.25 31.49 -4.24
N ALA A 223 -15.04 30.89 -5.13
CA ALA A 223 -16.22 31.53 -5.70
C ALA A 223 -17.29 31.82 -4.63
N LEU A 224 -17.58 30.86 -3.75
CA LEU A 224 -18.53 31.01 -2.65
C LEU A 224 -18.11 32.14 -1.70
N LEU A 225 -16.83 32.18 -1.31
CA LEU A 225 -16.30 33.22 -0.44
C LEU A 225 -16.36 34.60 -1.10
N SER A 226 -16.07 34.69 -2.40
CA SER A 226 -16.24 35.90 -3.19
C SER A 226 -17.70 36.38 -3.20
N PHE A 227 -18.66 35.47 -3.41
CA PHE A 227 -20.10 35.79 -3.34
C PHE A 227 -20.53 36.28 -1.96
N LEU A 228 -20.02 35.69 -0.88
CA LEU A 228 -20.30 36.13 0.48
C LEU A 228 -19.77 37.56 0.72
N VAL A 229 -18.52 37.83 0.39
CA VAL A 229 -17.90 39.17 0.54
C VAL A 229 -18.65 40.21 -0.30
N PHE A 230 -18.98 39.87 -1.55
CA PHE A 230 -19.76 40.74 -2.42
C PHE A 230 -21.18 40.98 -1.89
N GLY A 231 -21.85 39.94 -1.38
CA GLY A 231 -23.15 40.04 -0.74
C GLY A 231 -23.13 40.97 0.47
N PHE A 232 -22.15 40.83 1.37
CA PHE A 232 -21.95 41.73 2.51
C PHE A 232 -21.70 43.18 2.06
N PHE A 233 -20.91 43.38 1.00
CA PHE A 233 -20.68 44.70 0.43
C PHE A 233 -21.97 45.33 -0.10
N LEU A 234 -22.81 44.57 -0.81
CA LEU A 234 -24.11 45.04 -1.32
C LEU A 234 -25.06 45.38 -0.16
N ILE A 235 -25.16 44.54 0.86
CA ILE A 235 -25.98 44.80 2.06
C ILE A 235 -25.51 46.09 2.74
N ARG A 236 -24.20 46.26 2.96
CA ARG A 236 -23.64 47.48 3.54
C ARG A 236 -23.96 48.72 2.70
N ARG A 237 -23.80 48.63 1.38
CA ARG A 237 -24.10 49.72 0.45
C ARG A 237 -25.60 50.06 0.45
N TRP A 238 -26.46 49.05 0.54
CA TRP A 238 -27.91 49.24 0.63
C TRP A 238 -28.30 49.94 1.93
N ILE A 239 -27.76 49.51 3.08
CA ILE A 239 -27.97 50.17 4.38
C ILE A 239 -27.52 51.64 4.34
N LEU A 240 -26.34 51.93 3.79
CA LEU A 240 -25.80 53.29 3.68
C LEU A 240 -26.59 54.18 2.71
N ARG A 241 -27.26 53.61 1.70
CA ARG A 241 -28.14 54.37 0.79
C ARG A 241 -29.51 54.61 1.43
N SER A 242 -30.07 53.60 2.10
CA SER A 242 -31.35 53.71 2.78
C SER A 242 -31.32 54.70 3.94
N SER A 243 -30.16 54.96 4.55
CA SER A 243 -30.02 55.98 5.60
C SER A 243 -29.90 57.41 5.07
N LYS A 244 -29.71 57.60 3.76
CA LYS A 244 -29.60 58.92 3.10
C LYS A 244 -30.91 59.42 2.48
N THR A 245 -32.02 58.72 2.65
CA THR A 245 -33.32 59.39 2.51
C THR A 245 -33.35 60.53 3.52
N PRO A 246 -33.63 61.78 3.10
CA PRO A 246 -33.65 62.90 4.03
C PRO A 246 -34.63 62.54 5.13
N PHE A 247 -34.16 62.65 6.37
CA PHE A 247 -34.97 62.71 7.58
C PHE A 247 -35.81 64.00 7.52
N GLY A 248 -36.67 64.10 6.50
CA GLY A 248 -37.71 65.09 6.37
C GLY A 248 -38.82 64.70 7.32
N LYS A 249 -38.83 65.31 8.50
CA LYS A 249 -39.96 65.43 9.43
C LYS A 249 -40.71 64.12 9.72
N ILE A 250 -40.18 63.32 10.63
CA ILE A 250 -41.02 62.56 11.56
C ILE A 250 -40.54 62.87 12.98
N SER A 251 -40.92 64.05 13.46
CA SER A 251 -40.99 64.34 14.89
C SER A 251 -42.38 63.93 15.37
N THR A 252 -42.41 63.22 16.51
CA THR A 252 -43.58 62.84 17.33
C THR A 252 -44.31 61.55 16.95
N CYS A 253 -43.61 60.42 17.09
CA CYS A 253 -44.17 59.27 17.81
C CYS A 253 -43.13 58.78 18.81
N LYS A 254 -43.09 59.50 19.93
CA LYS A 254 -42.35 59.11 21.14
C LYS A 254 -43.25 58.13 21.91
N ALA A 255 -43.49 56.95 21.35
CA ALA A 255 -44.21 55.87 22.04
C ALA A 255 -43.81 54.51 21.45
N GLY A 256 -43.17 53.66 22.25
CA GLY A 256 -43.32 52.21 22.07
C GLY A 256 -42.20 51.38 21.45
N ILE A 257 -40.93 51.81 21.35
CA ILE A 257 -39.83 50.91 20.92
C ILE A 257 -38.61 50.98 21.86
N LYS A 258 -38.87 51.07 23.17
CA LYS A 258 -37.86 50.74 24.20
C LYS A 258 -38.14 49.41 24.92
N SER A 259 -39.27 48.75 24.66
CA SER A 259 -39.62 47.50 25.35
C SER A 259 -39.13 46.23 24.64
N ILE A 260 -39.06 46.18 23.32
CA ILE A 260 -38.75 44.92 22.62
C ILE A 260 -37.27 44.50 22.77
N THR A 261 -36.32 45.46 22.83
CA THR A 261 -34.91 45.13 23.05
C THR A 261 -34.59 44.80 24.51
N ILE A 262 -35.36 45.32 25.47
CA ILE A 262 -35.21 44.98 26.90
C ILE A 262 -35.91 43.65 27.22
N ASP A 263 -37.05 43.33 26.59
CA ASP A 263 -37.72 42.03 26.78
C ASP A 263 -36.97 40.87 26.12
N LEU A 264 -36.33 41.07 24.96
CA LEU A 264 -35.42 40.05 24.39
C LEU A 264 -34.14 39.85 25.24
N LEU A 265 -33.62 40.91 25.85
CA LEU A 265 -32.50 40.81 26.80
C LEU A 265 -32.89 40.13 28.13
N ASN A 266 -34.18 40.16 28.51
CA ASN A 266 -34.72 39.42 29.65
C ASN A 266 -35.11 37.97 29.31
N ILE A 267 -35.36 37.65 28.03
CA ILE A 267 -35.48 36.28 27.52
C ILE A 267 -34.10 35.60 27.46
N ILE A 268 -33.01 36.36 27.26
CA ILE A 268 -31.63 35.86 27.20
C ILE A 268 -30.91 35.95 28.56
N LYS A 269 -31.47 36.64 29.56
CA LYS A 269 -31.03 36.48 30.95
C LYS A 269 -31.72 35.27 31.55
N PRO A 270 -31.00 34.17 31.86
CA PRO A 270 -31.62 33.07 32.57
C PRO A 270 -32.15 33.59 33.90
N LYS A 271 -33.47 33.44 34.08
CA LYS A 271 -34.14 33.55 35.37
C LYS A 271 -33.34 32.68 36.34
N ARG A 272 -32.94 33.24 37.48
CA ARG A 272 -32.50 32.46 38.64
C ARG A 272 -33.66 31.57 39.08
N SER A 273 -33.82 30.43 38.41
CA SER A 273 -34.39 29.23 38.98
C SER A 273 -33.21 28.42 39.49
N THR A 274 -33.07 28.41 40.81
CA THR A 274 -32.82 27.19 41.57
C THR A 274 -33.17 25.93 40.76
N ILE A 275 -32.29 24.92 40.77
CA ILE A 275 -32.34 23.67 39.97
C ILE A 275 -31.45 23.70 38.71
N ILE A 276 -30.13 23.83 38.90
CA ILE A 276 -29.15 23.02 38.17
C ILE A 276 -28.16 22.51 39.22
N LYS A 277 -28.08 21.18 39.34
CA LYS A 277 -27.19 20.46 40.25
C LYS A 277 -25.74 20.88 39.98
N THR A 278 -25.09 21.35 41.03
CA THR A 278 -23.67 21.69 41.11
C THR A 278 -22.81 20.43 41.20
N ASP A 279 -22.97 19.47 40.28
CA ASP A 279 -22.11 18.29 40.21
C ASP A 279 -21.46 18.27 38.81
N ASN A 280 -20.15 18.55 38.77
CA ASN A 280 -19.21 18.39 37.64
C ASN A 280 -18.82 19.63 36.80
N LEU A 281 -18.67 20.82 37.40
CA LEU A 281 -17.59 21.70 36.93
C LEU A 281 -16.27 21.12 37.44
N LYS A 282 -15.61 20.29 36.63
CA LYS A 282 -14.23 19.87 36.92
C LYS A 282 -13.37 21.13 36.95
N SER A 283 -12.99 21.59 38.14
CA SER A 283 -11.83 22.44 38.35
C SER A 283 -10.66 21.74 37.65
N TYR A 284 -10.08 22.37 36.62
CA TYR A 284 -8.89 21.84 35.97
C TYR A 284 -7.85 21.57 37.06
N SER A 285 -7.33 20.35 37.07
CA SER A 285 -6.32 19.97 38.06
C SER A 285 -5.09 20.85 37.82
N VAL A 286 -4.42 21.24 38.90
CA VAL A 286 -3.10 21.92 38.84
C VAL A 286 -2.15 21.18 37.89
N ALA A 287 -2.25 19.85 37.83
CA ALA A 287 -1.48 19.01 36.91
C ALA A 287 -1.79 19.28 35.42
N ASP A 288 -3.06 19.49 35.06
CA ASP A 288 -3.49 19.70 33.68
C ASP A 288 -3.06 21.08 33.17
N GLU A 289 -3.12 22.10 34.04
CA GLU A 289 -2.61 23.44 33.70
C GLU A 289 -1.10 23.40 33.48
N LEU A 290 -0.34 22.74 34.37
CA LEU A 290 1.12 22.60 34.22
C LEU A 290 1.52 21.84 32.96
N LEU A 291 0.76 20.81 32.58
CA LEU A 291 1.01 20.01 31.39
C LEU A 291 0.83 20.85 30.11
N LYS A 292 -0.17 21.73 30.08
CA LYS A 292 -0.38 22.65 28.96
C LYS A 292 0.78 23.66 28.82
N TRP A 293 1.26 24.21 29.94
CA TRP A 293 2.41 25.12 29.92
C TRP A 293 3.70 24.41 29.47
N MET A 294 3.87 23.14 29.81
CA MET A 294 4.99 22.32 29.36
C MET A 294 4.98 22.11 27.85
N GLN A 295 3.81 21.79 27.27
CA GLN A 295 3.64 21.64 25.82
C GLN A 295 3.94 22.94 25.06
N LEU A 296 3.56 24.10 25.61
CA LEU A 296 3.85 25.40 24.99
C LEU A 296 5.34 25.75 25.01
N LYS A 297 6.06 25.35 26.06
CA LYS A 297 7.51 25.47 26.14
C LYS A 297 8.21 24.55 25.13
N GLU A 298 7.81 23.28 25.05
CA GLU A 298 8.39 22.32 24.09
C GLU A 298 8.14 22.73 22.64
N ALA A 299 7.00 23.36 22.36
CA ALA A 299 6.70 23.95 21.05
C ALA A 299 7.49 25.24 20.75
N GLY A 300 8.30 25.74 21.69
CA GLY A 300 9.08 26.97 21.53
C GLY A 300 8.26 28.27 21.51
N ILE A 301 6.99 28.21 21.94
CA ILE A 301 6.07 29.36 21.94
C ILE A 301 6.30 30.24 23.17
N VAL A 302 6.79 29.64 24.26
CA VAL A 302 7.01 30.29 25.55
C VAL A 302 8.45 30.02 25.99
N SER A 303 9.11 31.04 26.52
CA SER A 303 10.48 30.93 27.02
C SER A 303 10.56 30.16 28.35
N GLU A 304 11.74 29.66 28.72
CA GLU A 304 11.94 28.95 30.00
C GLU A 304 11.53 29.82 31.20
N GLU A 305 11.83 31.12 31.14
CA GLU A 305 11.59 32.06 32.23
C GLU A 305 10.08 32.26 32.48
N GLU A 306 9.32 32.43 31.40
CA GLU A 306 7.85 32.55 31.44
C GLU A 306 7.18 31.25 31.92
N PHE A 307 7.72 30.09 31.53
CA PHE A 307 7.25 28.81 32.04
C PHE A 307 7.46 28.68 33.56
N GLN A 308 8.62 29.09 34.07
CA GLN A 308 8.89 29.03 35.52
C GLN A 308 8.02 30.00 36.31
N GLU A 309 7.74 31.19 35.79
CA GLU A 309 6.83 32.15 36.42
C GLU A 309 5.39 31.61 36.48
N ALA A 310 4.90 31.06 35.37
CA ALA A 310 3.58 30.42 35.31
C ALA A 310 3.48 29.24 36.28
N ARG A 311 4.49 28.36 36.31
CA ARG A 311 4.56 27.22 37.23
C ARG A 311 4.51 27.66 38.69
N LYS A 312 5.27 28.69 39.06
CA LYS A 312 5.28 29.22 40.43
C LYS A 312 3.90 29.77 40.84
N LYS A 313 3.23 30.47 39.92
CA LYS A 313 1.89 31.05 40.14
C LYS A 313 0.80 29.98 40.28
N ILE A 314 0.91 28.88 39.52
CA ILE A 314 -0.03 27.76 39.59
C ILE A 314 0.17 26.96 40.89
N MET A 315 1.42 26.74 41.30
CA MET A 315 1.73 25.99 42.54
C MET A 315 1.46 26.79 43.82
N SER A 316 1.32 28.12 43.73
CA SER A 316 0.98 28.99 44.86
C SER A 316 -0.53 29.20 45.07
N LYS A 317 -1.37 28.54 44.26
CA LYS A 317 -2.82 28.71 44.22
C LYS A 317 -3.52 27.56 44.94
#